data_AF-A5KKA4-F1
#
_entry.id   AF-A5KKA4-F1
#
_cell.length_a   1.000
_cell.length_b   1.000
_cell.length_c   1.000
_cell.angle_alpha   90.00
_cell.angle_beta   90.00
_cell.angle_gamma   90.00
#
_symmetry.space_group_name_H-M   'P 1'
#
loop_
_entity.id
_entity.type
_entity.pdbx_description
1 polymer ?
#
loop_
_entity_poly.entity_id
_entity_poly.type
_entity_poly.pdbx_seq_one_letter_code
_entity_poly.pdbx_strand_id
1 'polypeptide(L)'
;MVSAGAKILGSFTIGENSKIGAGSVVLEEVPPNCTVVGVPGRIVKMDNKKVPRSDMDQIHLPDPVLSDIKRLQEENLRLHKELKRLVKEIRCVEKKGDYDEDL
;
A
#
# COMPACT_ATOMS: atom_id res chain seq x y z
N MET A 1 5.95 27.25 15.81
CA MET A 1 4.47 27.11 15.72
C MET A 1 4.13 25.64 15.55
N VAL A 2 3.19 25.12 16.35
CA VAL A 2 2.72 23.72 16.26
C VAL A 2 1.21 23.75 15.99
N SER A 3 0.78 23.19 14.86
CA SER A 3 -0.63 23.14 14.48
C SER A 3 -1.40 21.99 15.14
N ALA A 4 -2.73 22.06 15.11
CA ALA A 4 -3.62 21.09 15.74
C ALA A 4 -3.34 19.64 15.25
N GLY A 5 -3.35 18.69 16.19
CA GLY A 5 -3.17 17.27 15.88
C GLY A 5 -1.74 16.86 15.50
N ALA A 6 -0.77 17.77 15.52
CA ALA A 6 0.64 17.41 15.34
C ALA A 6 1.13 16.56 16.52
N LYS A 7 1.94 15.54 16.24
CA LYS A 7 2.58 14.65 17.21
C LYS A 7 4.08 14.75 17.04
N ILE A 8 4.79 15.09 18.11
CA ILE A 8 6.25 15.16 18.14
C ILE A 8 6.70 14.05 19.08
N LEU A 9 7.41 13.06 18.54
CA LEU A 9 7.77 11.85 19.27
C LEU A 9 9.30 11.74 19.34
N GLY A 10 9.89 12.11 20.48
CA GLY A 10 11.33 12.00 20.72
C GLY A 10 11.87 13.12 21.62
N SER A 11 13.12 12.95 22.08
CA SER A 11 13.86 13.94 22.87
C SER A 11 14.79 14.76 21.97
N PHE A 12 14.20 15.60 21.09
CA PHE A 12 14.93 16.47 20.18
C PHE A 12 14.27 17.86 20.14
N THR A 13 14.98 18.82 19.54
CA THR A 13 14.55 20.21 19.49
C THR A 13 13.87 20.54 18.16
N ILE A 14 12.87 21.43 18.21
CA ILE A 14 12.33 22.06 17.02
C ILE A 14 12.96 23.45 16.93
N GLY A 15 13.67 23.70 15.84
CA GLY A 15 14.35 24.97 15.59
C GLY A 15 13.39 26.16 15.60
N GLU A 16 13.94 27.32 15.95
CA GLU A 16 13.17 28.56 16.03
C GLU A 16 12.51 28.92 14.70
N ASN A 17 11.35 29.58 14.77
CA ASN A 17 10.54 29.97 13.62
C ASN A 17 10.06 28.81 12.73
N SER A 18 10.23 27.56 13.17
CA SER A 18 9.71 26.40 12.45
C SER A 18 8.22 26.19 12.66
N LYS A 19 7.58 25.62 11.65
CA LYS A 19 6.12 25.44 11.53
C LYS A 19 5.82 23.97 11.34
N ILE A 20 5.13 23.37 12.30
CA ILE A 20 4.66 21.97 12.20
C ILE A 20 3.21 21.99 11.73
N GLY A 21 2.95 21.35 10.59
CA GLY A 21 1.62 21.26 9.98
C GLY A 21 0.64 20.44 10.81
N ALA A 22 -0.66 20.67 10.58
CA ALA A 22 -1.71 19.93 11.27
C ALA A 22 -1.61 18.43 10.98
N GLY A 23 -1.91 17.59 11.97
CA GLY A 23 -1.88 16.13 11.83
C GLY A 23 -0.52 15.50 11.50
N SER A 24 0.57 16.26 11.57
CA SER A 24 1.91 15.77 11.18
C SER A 24 2.58 14.98 12.30
N VAL A 25 3.36 13.96 11.96
CA VAL A 25 4.10 13.12 12.92
C VAL A 25 5.59 13.34 12.76
N VAL A 26 6.21 14.07 13.68
CA VAL A 26 7.64 14.42 13.64
C VAL A 26 8.43 13.43 14.47
N LEU A 27 9.38 12.75 13.84
CA LEU A 27 10.24 11.71 14.45
C LEU A 27 11.72 12.13 14.54
N GLU A 28 12.08 13.24 13.90
CA GLU A 28 13.46 13.71 13.74
C GLU A 28 13.55 15.20 14.05
N GLU A 29 14.76 15.66 14.41
CA GLU A 29 15.04 17.06 14.71
C GLU A 29 14.74 17.98 13.52
N VAL A 30 14.19 19.16 13.80
CA VAL A 30 13.78 20.12 12.76
C VAL A 30 14.67 21.35 12.83
N PRO A 31 15.40 21.72 11.76
CA PRO A 31 16.20 22.95 11.71
C PRO A 31 15.32 24.21 11.87
N PRO A 32 15.89 25.38 12.19
CA PRO A 32 15.14 26.64 12.24
C PRO A 32 14.59 27.05 10.87
N ASN A 33 13.58 27.92 10.86
CA ASN A 33 12.92 28.47 9.65
C ASN A 33 12.34 27.40 8.69
N CYS A 34 11.98 26.23 9.20
CA CYS A 34 11.49 25.12 8.40
C CYS A 34 9.97 24.91 8.55
N THR A 35 9.31 24.39 7.52
CA THR A 35 7.94 23.87 7.62
C THR A 35 7.95 22.36 7.46
N VAL A 36 7.36 21.64 8.40
CA VAL A 36 7.25 20.17 8.38
C VAL A 36 5.79 19.75 8.22
N VAL A 37 5.50 18.83 7.30
CA VAL A 37 4.15 18.26 7.14
C VAL A 37 4.21 16.75 6.84
N GLY A 38 3.12 16.03 7.11
CA GLY A 38 2.92 14.64 6.72
C GLY A 38 3.14 13.61 7.83
N VAL A 39 2.91 12.34 7.50
CA VAL A 39 3.10 11.18 8.36
C VAL A 39 3.83 10.09 7.55
N PRO A 40 5.14 9.86 7.79
CA PRO A 40 6.02 10.61 8.68
C PRO A 40 6.26 12.05 8.19
N GLY A 41 6.50 12.96 9.11
CA GLY A 41 6.70 14.38 8.86
C GLY A 41 8.00 14.64 8.11
N ARG A 42 7.93 15.39 7.01
CA ARG A 42 9.09 15.79 6.19
C ARG A 42 9.15 17.31 6.04
N ILE A 43 10.35 17.87 5.93
CA ILE A 43 10.56 19.29 5.67
C ILE A 43 10.14 19.60 4.23
N VAL A 44 9.27 20.59 4.06
CA VAL A 44 8.70 20.99 2.75
C VAL A 44 9.09 22.39 2.33
N LYS A 45 9.50 23.20 3.31
CA LYS A 45 9.94 24.58 3.15
C LYS A 45 11.13 24.80 4.07
N MET A 46 12.17 25.43 3.57
CA MET A 46 13.34 25.84 4.34
C MET A 46 13.68 27.27 3.92
N ASP A 47 13.84 28.18 4.89
CA ASP A 47 14.13 29.60 4.64
C ASP A 47 13.18 30.26 3.63
N ASN A 48 11.89 29.98 3.77
CA ASN A 48 10.84 30.41 2.85
C ASN A 48 10.98 29.93 1.40
N LYS A 49 11.92 29.05 1.08
CA LYS A 49 12.04 28.38 -0.22
C LYS A 49 11.39 27.01 -0.16
N LYS A 50 10.66 26.65 -1.21
CA LYS A 50 10.15 25.27 -1.36
C LYS A 50 11.36 24.37 -1.57
N VAL A 51 11.49 23.34 -0.73
CA VAL A 51 12.50 22.30 -0.95
C VAL A 51 12.01 21.47 -2.14
N PRO A 52 12.81 21.29 -3.20
CA PRO A 52 12.43 20.43 -4.32
C PRO A 52 12.19 19.02 -3.75
N ARG A 53 10.98 18.51 -3.92
CA ARG A 53 10.68 17.13 -3.54
C ARG A 53 11.04 16.24 -4.73
N SER A 54 11.97 15.31 -4.53
CA SER A 54 12.19 14.23 -5.48
C SER A 54 10.99 13.28 -5.48
N ASP A 55 10.49 12.89 -4.29
CA ASP A 55 9.48 11.84 -4.19
C ASP A 55 8.43 12.18 -3.13
N MET A 56 7.31 12.77 -3.56
CA MET A 56 6.05 12.58 -2.86
C MET A 56 5.08 11.95 -3.85
N ASP A 57 5.32 10.68 -4.13
CA ASP A 57 4.48 9.91 -5.01
C ASP A 57 3.21 9.48 -4.27
N GLN A 58 2.25 10.40 -4.19
CA GLN A 58 0.90 10.11 -3.66
C GLN A 58 0.09 9.22 -4.60
N ILE A 59 0.58 8.97 -5.82
CA ILE A 59 -0.14 8.24 -6.86
C ILE A 59 0.21 6.75 -6.77
N HIS A 60 1.48 6.41 -6.52
CA HIS A 60 1.97 5.04 -6.47
C HIS A 60 2.21 4.56 -5.03
N LEU A 61 1.19 4.69 -4.17
CA LEU A 61 1.19 4.01 -2.87
C LEU A 61 0.91 2.51 -3.11
N PRO A 62 1.63 1.57 -2.46
CA PRO A 62 1.27 0.16 -2.54
C PRO A 62 -0.15 -0.02 -1.99
N ASP A 63 -1.07 -0.44 -2.84
CA ASP A 63 -2.47 -0.69 -2.50
C ASP A 63 -2.60 -2.15 -2.00
N PRO A 64 -2.73 -2.38 -0.68
CA PRO A 64 -2.87 -3.73 -0.13
C PRO A 64 -4.16 -4.40 -0.60
N VAL A 65 -5.23 -3.63 -0.87
CA VAL A 65 -6.51 -4.16 -1.35
C VAL A 65 -6.35 -4.65 -2.79
N LEU A 66 -5.66 -3.89 -3.66
CA LEU A 66 -5.35 -4.33 -5.02
C LEU A 66 -4.47 -5.59 -5.01
N SER A 67 -3.49 -5.67 -4.11
CA SER A 67 -2.66 -6.86 -3.92
C SER A 67 -3.51 -8.09 -3.55
N ASP A 68 -4.45 -7.93 -2.62
CA ASP A 68 -5.35 -9.00 -2.21
C ASP A 68 -6.32 -9.41 -3.33
N ILE A 69 -6.86 -8.45 -4.07
CA ILE A 69 -7.72 -8.72 -5.24
C ILE A 69 -6.97 -9.54 -6.29
N LYS A 70 -5.72 -9.18 -6.60
CA LYS A 70 -4.89 -9.93 -7.56
C LYS A 70 -4.66 -11.37 -7.09
N ARG A 71 -4.34 -11.57 -5.81
CA ARG A 71 -4.16 -12.91 -5.23
C ARG A 71 -5.45 -13.73 -5.35
N LEU A 72 -6.59 -13.16 -4.99
CA LEU A 72 -7.89 -13.81 -5.12
C LEU A 72 -8.22 -14.16 -6.58
N GLN A 73 -7.90 -13.29 -7.53
CA GLN A 73 -8.09 -13.56 -8.95
C GLN A 73 -7.23 -14.73 -9.44
N GLU A 74 -5.99 -14.80 -8.99
CA GLU A 74 -5.04 -15.86 -9.35
C GLU A 74 -5.48 -17.22 -8.78
N GLU A 75 -5.92 -17.25 -7.52
CA GLU A 75 -6.49 -18.45 -6.90
C GLU A 75 -7.79 -18.91 -7.58
N ASN A 76 -8.69 -17.97 -7.90
CA ASN A 76 -9.92 -18.29 -8.64
C ASN A 76 -9.63 -18.91 -9.99
N LEU A 77 -8.64 -18.38 -10.72
CA LEU A 77 -8.23 -18.91 -12.01
C LEU A 77 -7.66 -20.33 -11.88
N ARG A 78 -6.86 -20.58 -10.83
CA ARG A 78 -6.32 -21.90 -10.53
C ARG A 78 -7.43 -22.91 -10.27
N LEU A 79 -8.36 -22.59 -9.36
CA LEU A 79 -9.48 -23.45 -9.02
C LEU A 79 -10.35 -23.75 -10.25
N HIS A 80 -10.60 -22.76 -11.10
CA HIS A 80 -11.33 -22.97 -12.36
C HIS A 80 -10.63 -23.95 -13.30
N LYS A 81 -9.29 -23.90 -13.41
CA LYS A 81 -8.52 -24.85 -14.23
C LYS A 81 -8.58 -26.26 -13.65
N GLU A 82 -8.43 -26.40 -12.34
CA GLU A 82 -8.53 -27.70 -11.65
C GLU A 82 -9.91 -28.32 -11.83
N LEU A 83 -10.98 -27.55 -11.62
CA LEU A 83 -12.36 -28.00 -11.87
C LEU A 83 -12.56 -28.43 -13.31
N LYS A 84 -12.08 -27.65 -14.29
CA LYS A 84 -12.20 -27.99 -15.71
C LYS A 84 -11.48 -29.29 -16.06
N ARG A 85 -10.34 -29.56 -15.41
CA ARG A 85 -9.58 -30.81 -15.58
C ARG A 85 -10.37 -31.99 -15.01
N LEU A 86 -10.83 -31.88 -13.77
CA LEU A 86 -11.61 -32.91 -13.09
C LEU A 86 -12.90 -33.25 -13.86
N VAL A 87 -13.62 -32.24 -14.34
CA VAL A 87 -14.83 -32.43 -15.18
C VAL A 87 -14.51 -33.19 -16.47
N LYS A 88 -13.35 -32.91 -17.09
CA LYS A 88 -12.91 -33.64 -18.30
C LYS A 88 -12.56 -35.09 -17.97
N GLU A 89 -11.90 -35.35 -16.86
CA GLU A 89 -11.57 -36.69 -16.39
C GLU A 89 -12.83 -37.50 -16.10
N ILE A 90 -13.81 -36.92 -15.39
CA ILE A 90 -15.12 -37.54 -15.12
C ILE A 90 -15.84 -37.90 -16.42
N ARG A 91 -15.92 -36.97 -17.39
CA ARG A 91 -16.52 -37.26 -18.71
C ARG A 91 -15.85 -38.42 -19.46
N CYS A 92 -14.54 -38.59 -19.31
CA CYS A 92 -13.81 -39.71 -19.92
C CYS A 92 -14.10 -41.04 -19.22
N VAL A 93 -14.37 -41.02 -17.91
CA VAL A 93 -14.76 -42.20 -17.13
C VAL A 93 -16.20 -42.61 -17.45
N GLU A 94 -17.14 -41.67 -17.51
CA GLU A 94 -18.54 -41.94 -17.93
C GLU A 94 -18.58 -42.57 -19.33
N LYS A 95 -17.80 -42.05 -20.28
CA LYS A 95 -17.70 -42.64 -21.63
C LYS A 95 -17.10 -44.04 -21.65
N LYS A 96 -16.33 -44.47 -20.65
CA LYS A 96 -15.81 -45.84 -20.58
C LYS A 96 -16.85 -46.82 -20.03
N GLY A 97 -17.73 -46.36 -19.13
CA GLY A 97 -18.81 -47.18 -18.58
C GLY A 97 -19.84 -47.63 -19.63
N ASP A 98 -20.17 -46.77 -20.61
CA ASP A 98 -21.10 -47.12 -21.70
C ASP A 98 -20.57 -48.20 -22.65
N TYR A 99 -19.25 -48.41 -22.77
CA TYR A 99 -18.68 -49.45 -23.64
C TYR A 99 -18.58 -50.83 -22.96
N ASP A 100 -18.72 -50.90 -21.64
CA ASP A 100 -18.64 -52.16 -20.88
C ASP A 100 -20.03 -52.80 -20.64
N GLU A 101 -21.15 -52.09 -20.89
CA GLU A 101 -22.52 -52.65 -20.79
C GLU A 101 -23.03 -53.33 -22.09
N ASP A 102 -22.32 -53.17 -23.22
CA ASP A 102 -22.70 -53.72 -24.53
C ASP A 102 -22.03 -55.08 -24.87
N LEU A 103 -21.43 -55.79 -23.89
CA LEU A 103 -20.77 -57.10 -24.08
C LEU A 103 -21.46 -58.27 -23.38
#